data_AF-X0XSM4-F1
#
_entry.id   AF-X0XSM4-F1
#
_cell.length_a   1.000
_cell.length_b   1.000
_cell.length_c   1.000
_cell.angle_alpha   90.00
_cell.angle_beta   90.00
_cell.angle_gamma   90.00
#
_symmetry.space_group_name_H-M   'P 1'
#
loop_
_entity.id
_entity.type
_entity.pdbx_description
1 polymer ?
#
loop_
_entity_poly.entity_id
_entity_poly.type
_entity_poly.pdbx_seq_one_letter_code
_entity_poly.pdbx_strand_id
1 'polypeptide(L)'
;QTLEDLHYAILYSFERETDNAYEFCTGKDPYDRSGVRYVCKETVQQIEKKGSAEGKTGSAAMITLASLDLKDDQVFSYWFDMSKEWVHLIHVLTCESADLSQDYPMLIEKVGNSPALQFLEELDEPEDSEQEELSENDLLGLLMGEFQVLWRQEIENVLMRPNTRLKTALNKLPSHWLQGICQQIGMEGLKNRKERVQKLAETLPGNETLERIWLPIPGPSREVLRWILMEREGWATIQHLSKKFGPDSDTTWWWNEGQV
;
A
#
# COMPACT_ATOMS: atom_id res chain seq x y z
N GLN A 1 4.21 -29.89 -11.09
CA GLN A 1 3.93 -28.46 -11.22
C GLN A 1 5.00 -27.68 -10.47
N THR A 2 5.77 -26.90 -11.20
CA THR A 2 6.75 -25.92 -10.71
C THR A 2 6.08 -24.57 -10.46
N LEU A 3 6.82 -23.60 -9.91
CA LEU A 3 6.34 -22.21 -9.89
C LEU A 3 6.29 -21.60 -11.29
N GLU A 4 7.11 -22.07 -12.23
CA GLU A 4 7.02 -21.67 -13.64
C GLU A 4 5.72 -22.19 -14.30
N ASP A 5 5.31 -23.42 -13.99
CA ASP A 5 4.01 -23.94 -14.45
C ASP A 5 2.85 -23.06 -13.90
N LEU A 6 2.96 -22.61 -12.64
CA LEU A 6 2.01 -21.69 -12.04
C LEU A 6 2.03 -20.31 -12.70
N HIS A 7 3.20 -19.80 -13.07
CA HIS A 7 3.34 -18.55 -13.82
C HIS A 7 2.52 -18.60 -15.11
N TYR A 8 2.71 -19.64 -15.93
CA TYR A 8 1.96 -19.79 -17.17
C TYR A 8 0.46 -19.96 -16.93
N ALA A 9 0.06 -20.70 -15.89
CA ALA A 9 -1.34 -20.83 -15.52
C ALA A 9 -1.99 -19.47 -15.21
N ILE A 10 -1.29 -18.59 -14.48
CA ILE A 10 -1.75 -17.23 -14.19
C ILE A 10 -1.78 -16.41 -15.48
N LEU A 11 -0.71 -16.43 -16.27
CA LEU A 11 -0.59 -15.69 -17.53
C LEU A 11 -1.79 -15.96 -18.46
N TYR A 12 -2.09 -17.25 -18.69
CA TYR A 12 -3.21 -17.67 -19.53
C TYR A 12 -4.57 -17.31 -18.93
N SER A 13 -4.74 -17.42 -17.61
CA SER A 13 -5.99 -17.05 -16.94
C SER A 13 -6.31 -15.56 -17.08
N PHE A 14 -5.26 -14.74 -17.18
CA PHE A 14 -5.35 -13.30 -17.42
C PHE A 14 -5.33 -12.91 -18.90
N GLU A 15 -5.35 -13.87 -19.83
CA GLU A 15 -5.34 -13.61 -21.29
C GLU A 15 -4.12 -12.80 -21.75
N ARG A 16 -2.95 -13.07 -21.13
CA ARG A 16 -1.68 -12.42 -21.48
C ARG A 16 -0.86 -13.33 -22.38
N GLU A 17 -0.22 -12.75 -23.39
CA GLU A 17 0.56 -13.51 -24.39
C GLU A 17 2.07 -13.29 -24.27
N THR A 18 2.50 -12.22 -23.59
CA THR A 18 3.91 -11.87 -23.43
C THR A 18 4.50 -12.45 -22.15
N ASP A 19 5.52 -13.29 -22.30
CA ASP A 19 6.35 -13.78 -21.21
C ASP A 19 7.33 -12.66 -20.80
N ASN A 20 7.05 -12.02 -19.67
CA ASN A 20 7.86 -10.95 -19.08
C ASN A 20 8.52 -11.44 -17.79
N ALA A 21 9.56 -10.74 -17.34
CA ALA A 21 10.23 -11.09 -16.08
C ALA A 21 9.24 -11.14 -14.91
N TYR A 22 9.35 -12.19 -14.12
CA TYR A 22 8.45 -12.46 -12.99
C TYR A 22 9.21 -12.96 -11.76
N GLU A 23 8.57 -12.80 -10.60
CA GLU A 23 9.10 -13.20 -9.29
C GLU A 23 8.00 -13.68 -8.35
N PHE A 24 8.23 -14.78 -7.65
CA PHE A 24 7.41 -15.22 -6.53
C PHE A 24 8.11 -14.93 -5.20
N CYS A 25 7.39 -14.35 -4.25
CA CYS A 25 7.91 -14.05 -2.91
C CYS A 25 7.10 -14.78 -1.85
N THR A 26 7.78 -15.60 -1.06
CA THR A 26 7.21 -16.36 0.06
C THR A 26 7.31 -15.64 1.42
N GLY A 27 7.51 -14.32 1.39
CA GLY A 27 7.57 -13.47 2.59
C GLY A 27 6.21 -13.36 3.30
N LYS A 28 6.19 -12.70 4.45
CA LYS A 28 4.93 -12.52 5.22
C LYS A 28 3.97 -11.52 4.59
N ASP A 29 4.46 -10.71 3.66
CA ASP A 29 3.73 -9.64 2.97
C ASP A 29 4.22 -9.56 1.51
N PRO A 30 3.37 -9.14 0.55
CA PRO A 30 3.76 -8.94 -0.84
C PRO A 30 5.04 -8.12 -1.08
N TYR A 31 5.36 -7.18 -0.18
CA TYR A 31 6.55 -6.33 -0.21
C TYR A 31 7.64 -6.79 0.78
N ASP A 32 7.41 -7.87 1.52
CA ASP A 32 8.40 -8.43 2.45
C ASP A 32 9.55 -9.12 1.69
N ARG A 33 10.59 -8.33 1.41
CA ARG A 33 11.83 -8.79 0.76
C ARG A 33 12.70 -9.70 1.65
N SER A 34 12.28 -10.03 2.87
CA SER A 34 13.02 -10.97 3.74
C SER A 34 12.73 -12.44 3.42
N GLY A 35 11.68 -12.73 2.64
CA GLY A 35 11.32 -14.07 2.17
C GLY A 35 12.24 -14.62 1.08
N VAL A 36 12.08 -15.91 0.76
CA VAL A 36 12.78 -16.53 -0.39
C VAL A 36 12.09 -16.08 -1.67
N ARG A 37 12.88 -15.66 -2.65
CA ARG A 37 12.42 -15.21 -3.96
C ARG A 37 12.69 -16.28 -5.01
N TYR A 38 11.71 -16.56 -5.86
CA TYR A 38 11.87 -17.46 -6.99
C TYR A 38 11.63 -16.70 -8.29
N VAL A 39 12.67 -16.60 -9.12
CA VAL A 39 12.67 -15.75 -10.32
C VAL A 39 12.79 -16.58 -11.60
N CYS A 40 12.46 -15.97 -12.74
CA CYS A 40 12.64 -16.59 -14.04
C CYS A 40 14.11 -16.92 -14.33
N LYS A 41 14.34 -17.86 -15.24
CA LYS A 41 15.67 -18.43 -15.55
C LYS A 41 16.65 -17.37 -16.03
N GLU A 42 16.19 -16.41 -16.82
CA GLU A 42 16.97 -15.31 -17.37
C GLU A 42 17.49 -14.42 -16.25
N THR A 43 16.64 -14.11 -15.27
CA THR A 43 17.00 -13.33 -14.08
C THR A 43 18.02 -14.07 -13.22
N VAL A 44 17.88 -15.38 -13.02
CA VAL A 44 18.89 -16.19 -12.30
C VAL A 44 20.25 -16.07 -12.98
N GLN A 45 20.32 -16.24 -14.30
CA GLN A 45 21.57 -16.15 -15.05
C GLN A 45 22.20 -14.75 -14.98
N GLN A 46 21.40 -13.69 -14.94
CA GLN A 46 21.90 -12.32 -14.79
C GLN A 46 22.49 -12.07 -13.39
N ILE A 47 21.82 -12.58 -12.34
CA ILE A 47 22.29 -12.50 -10.96
C ILE A 47 23.63 -13.24 -10.80
N GLU A 48 23.72 -14.46 -11.33
CA GLU A 48 24.95 -15.27 -11.31
C GLU A 48 26.10 -14.57 -12.03
N LYS A 49 25.83 -13.93 -13.18
CA LYS A 49 26.84 -13.15 -13.94
C LYS A 49 27.31 -11.89 -13.22
N LYS A 50 26.42 -11.21 -12.49
CA LYS A 50 26.74 -9.96 -11.75
C LYS A 50 27.36 -10.22 -10.37
N GLY A 51 27.38 -11.46 -9.89
CA GLY A 51 27.95 -11.81 -8.58
C GLY A 51 27.22 -11.19 -7.38
N SER A 52 26.01 -10.65 -7.59
CA SER A 52 25.23 -9.95 -6.57
C SER A 52 24.14 -10.87 -6.04
N ALA A 53 24.47 -11.70 -5.05
CA ALA A 53 23.50 -12.53 -4.34
C ALA A 53 22.99 -11.80 -3.09
N GLU A 54 22.33 -10.65 -3.24
CA GLU A 54 21.60 -10.03 -2.13
C GLU A 54 20.30 -10.80 -1.88
N GLY A 55 20.36 -11.86 -1.08
CA GLY A 55 19.19 -12.63 -0.59
C GLY A 55 19.12 -14.08 -1.08
N LYS A 56 18.21 -14.87 -0.48
CA LYS A 56 17.93 -16.25 -0.90
C LYS A 56 17.06 -16.23 -2.17
N THR A 57 17.72 -16.21 -3.34
CA THR A 57 17.05 -16.27 -4.64
C THR A 57 17.18 -17.68 -5.22
N GLY A 58 16.06 -18.25 -5.68
CA GLY A 58 15.97 -19.54 -6.36
C GLY A 58 15.35 -19.42 -7.76
N SER A 59 15.38 -20.51 -8.53
CA SER A 59 14.77 -20.58 -9.86
C SER A 59 13.33 -21.10 -9.77
N ALA A 60 12.38 -20.36 -10.37
CA ALA A 60 10.97 -20.77 -10.45
C ALA A 60 10.77 -22.05 -11.29
N ALA A 61 11.61 -22.25 -12.32
CA ALA A 61 11.62 -23.44 -13.16
C ALA A 61 12.05 -24.72 -12.43
N MET A 62 12.79 -24.59 -11.32
CA MET A 62 13.38 -25.73 -10.60
C MET A 62 12.62 -26.10 -9.32
N ILE A 63 11.91 -25.15 -8.71
CA ILE A 63 11.17 -25.38 -7.47
C ILE A 63 9.77 -25.92 -7.77
N THR A 64 9.36 -26.98 -7.07
CA THR A 64 8.02 -27.54 -7.19
C THR A 64 7.08 -26.94 -6.15
N LEU A 65 5.78 -26.84 -6.47
CA LEU A 65 4.77 -26.42 -5.50
C LEU A 65 4.78 -27.31 -4.25
N ALA A 66 4.97 -28.63 -4.42
CA ALA A 66 5.05 -29.57 -3.32
C ALA A 66 6.27 -29.31 -2.40
N SER A 67 7.41 -28.93 -2.97
CA SER A 67 8.64 -28.63 -2.19
C SER A 67 8.58 -27.32 -1.41
N LEU A 68 7.62 -26.44 -1.70
CA LEU A 68 7.41 -25.20 -0.95
C LEU A 68 6.73 -25.44 0.41
N ASP A 69 6.22 -26.66 0.66
CA ASP A 69 5.48 -27.01 1.89
C ASP A 69 4.35 -26.02 2.23
N LEU A 70 3.64 -25.57 1.19
CA LEU A 70 2.54 -24.61 1.30
C LEU A 70 1.47 -25.12 2.26
N LYS A 71 0.94 -24.21 3.08
CA LYS A 71 -0.14 -24.50 4.04
C LYS A 71 -1.46 -23.92 3.56
N ASP A 72 -2.54 -24.53 4.02
CA ASP A 72 -3.88 -23.96 3.91
C ASP A 72 -3.89 -22.55 4.51
N ASP A 73 -4.62 -21.64 3.88
CA ASP A 73 -4.70 -20.21 4.18
C ASP A 73 -3.39 -19.42 4.06
N GLN A 74 -2.34 -20.00 3.49
CA GLN A 74 -1.11 -19.27 3.21
C GLN A 74 -1.31 -18.30 2.04
N VAL A 75 -0.78 -17.08 2.19
CA VAL A 75 -0.72 -16.09 1.12
C VAL A 75 0.74 -15.84 0.74
N PHE A 76 1.02 -15.75 -0.55
CA PHE A 76 2.31 -15.33 -1.08
C PHE A 76 2.11 -14.47 -2.32
N SER A 77 3.13 -13.68 -2.70
CA SER A 77 3.01 -12.75 -3.81
C SER A 77 3.65 -13.25 -5.09
N TYR A 78 3.08 -12.79 -6.21
CA TYR A 78 3.54 -13.02 -7.55
C TYR A 78 3.61 -11.68 -8.30
N TRP A 79 4.84 -11.29 -8.62
CA TRP A 79 5.16 -10.10 -9.37
C TRP A 79 5.33 -10.47 -10.84
N PHE A 80 4.62 -9.78 -11.71
CA PHE A 80 4.71 -9.95 -13.16
C PHE A 80 4.99 -8.62 -13.82
N ASP A 81 5.90 -8.62 -14.79
CA ASP A 81 6.28 -7.41 -15.52
C ASP A 81 6.74 -6.31 -14.55
N MET A 82 7.99 -6.42 -14.10
CA MET A 82 8.64 -5.51 -13.16
C MET A 82 8.64 -4.04 -13.60
N SER A 83 8.27 -3.75 -14.86
CA SER A 83 8.12 -2.39 -15.39
C SER A 83 6.70 -1.83 -15.22
N LYS A 84 5.69 -2.69 -15.02
CA LYS A 84 4.27 -2.34 -14.94
C LYS A 84 3.64 -2.64 -13.57
N GLU A 85 4.46 -3.01 -12.58
CA GLU A 85 4.09 -3.21 -11.17
C GLU A 85 2.86 -4.10 -10.90
N TRP A 86 2.68 -5.19 -11.67
CA TRP A 86 1.59 -6.11 -11.38
C TRP A 86 1.93 -7.03 -10.22
N VAL A 87 1.22 -6.85 -9.11
CA VAL A 87 1.30 -7.73 -7.95
C VAL A 87 0.02 -8.55 -7.83
N HIS A 88 0.15 -9.87 -7.87
CA HIS A 88 -0.93 -10.79 -7.53
C HIS A 88 -0.68 -11.35 -6.14
N LEU A 89 -1.73 -11.38 -5.32
CA LEU A 89 -1.74 -12.12 -4.07
C LEU A 89 -2.33 -13.50 -4.34
N ILE A 90 -1.51 -14.53 -4.13
CA ILE A 90 -1.93 -15.93 -4.31
C ILE A 90 -2.28 -16.47 -2.93
N HIS A 91 -3.57 -16.74 -2.72
CA HIS A 91 -4.10 -17.38 -1.52
C HIS A 91 -4.28 -18.87 -1.76
N VAL A 92 -3.54 -19.68 -1.01
CA VAL A 92 -3.68 -21.14 -0.98
C VAL A 92 -4.90 -21.48 -0.16
N LEU A 93 -6.00 -21.84 -0.84
CA LEU A 93 -7.25 -22.20 -0.15
C LEU A 93 -7.12 -23.54 0.56
N THR A 94 -6.64 -24.56 -0.15
CA THR A 94 -6.50 -25.92 0.37
C THR A 94 -5.37 -26.67 -0.36
N CYS A 95 -4.70 -27.58 0.37
CA CYS A 95 -3.71 -28.51 -0.17
C CYS A 95 -4.24 -29.95 -0.10
N GLU A 96 -4.72 -30.48 -1.22
CA GLU A 96 -5.29 -31.83 -1.33
C GLU A 96 -4.45 -32.77 -2.21
N SER A 97 -4.71 -34.07 -2.12
CA SER A 97 -4.11 -35.06 -3.03
C SER A 97 -4.72 -34.92 -4.42
N ALA A 98 -3.88 -34.83 -5.45
CA ALA A 98 -4.34 -34.63 -6.83
C ALA A 98 -5.21 -35.80 -7.31
N ASP A 99 -6.33 -35.47 -7.94
CA ASP A 99 -7.15 -36.45 -8.67
C ASP A 99 -6.49 -36.72 -10.03
N LEU A 100 -5.89 -37.89 -10.19
CA LEU A 100 -5.18 -38.27 -11.41
C LEU A 100 -6.10 -38.42 -12.65
N SER A 101 -7.42 -38.35 -12.47
CA SER A 101 -8.38 -38.36 -13.58
C SER A 101 -8.62 -36.97 -14.20
N GLN A 102 -8.13 -35.90 -13.57
CA GLN A 102 -8.29 -34.53 -14.03
C GLN A 102 -7.01 -33.98 -14.67
N ASP A 103 -7.18 -33.12 -15.67
CA ASP A 103 -6.09 -32.34 -16.27
C ASP A 103 -5.91 -31.03 -15.49
N TYR A 104 -4.70 -30.81 -14.98
CA TYR A 104 -4.29 -29.60 -14.26
C TYR A 104 -3.27 -28.79 -15.08
N PRO A 105 -3.21 -27.44 -14.93
CA PRO A 105 -4.03 -26.59 -14.07
C PRO A 105 -5.45 -26.36 -14.63
N MET A 106 -6.42 -26.12 -13.74
CA MET A 106 -7.83 -25.91 -14.10
C MET A 106 -8.32 -24.56 -13.59
N LEU A 107 -8.90 -23.73 -14.48
CA LEU A 107 -9.56 -22.49 -14.11
C LEU A 107 -10.98 -22.81 -13.63
N ILE A 108 -11.22 -22.70 -12.31
CA ILE A 108 -12.52 -23.02 -11.70
C ILE A 108 -13.48 -21.82 -11.76
N GLU A 109 -12.98 -20.62 -11.51
CA GLU A 109 -13.78 -19.39 -11.47
C GLU A 109 -12.92 -18.19 -11.90
N LYS A 110 -13.53 -17.26 -12.65
CA LYS A 110 -12.96 -15.96 -13.02
C LYS A 110 -14.02 -14.89 -12.77
N VAL A 111 -13.69 -13.91 -11.93
CA VAL A 111 -14.59 -12.81 -11.59
C VAL A 111 -14.03 -11.50 -12.16
N GLY A 112 -14.83 -10.83 -12.99
CA GLY A 112 -14.44 -9.59 -13.65
C GLY A 112 -13.55 -9.82 -14.88
N ASN A 113 -13.21 -8.71 -15.53
CA ASN A 113 -12.29 -8.72 -16.67
C ASN A 113 -10.84 -8.68 -16.16
N SER A 114 -9.94 -9.34 -16.88
CA SER A 114 -8.50 -9.13 -16.70
C SER A 114 -8.22 -7.63 -16.83
N PRO A 115 -7.48 -6.98 -15.91
CA PRO A 115 -7.25 -5.56 -16.04
C PRO A 115 -6.41 -5.33 -17.31
N ALA A 116 -6.74 -4.28 -18.06
CA ALA A 116 -6.16 -4.06 -19.38
C ALA A 116 -4.64 -4.00 -19.26
N LEU A 117 -3.93 -4.70 -20.15
CA LEU A 117 -2.56 -4.33 -20.41
C LEU A 117 -2.61 -2.85 -20.80
N GLN A 118 -1.92 -1.98 -20.07
CA GLN A 118 -1.52 -0.70 -20.61
C GLN A 118 -0.57 -1.03 -21.77
N PHE A 119 -1.16 -1.38 -22.91
CA PHE A 119 -0.58 -1.01 -24.18
C PHE A 119 -0.52 0.51 -24.08
N LEU A 120 0.69 1.07 -23.92
CA LEU A 120 1.03 2.10 -24.88
C LEU A 120 0.73 1.41 -26.20
N GLU A 121 -0.43 1.72 -26.79
CA GLU A 121 -0.59 1.53 -28.21
C GLU A 121 0.73 2.05 -28.77
N GLU A 122 1.45 1.20 -29.49
CA GLU A 122 2.22 1.67 -30.64
C GLU A 122 1.18 2.38 -31.53
N LEU A 123 0.77 3.57 -31.12
CA LEU A 123 0.31 4.59 -32.03
C LEU A 123 1.48 4.65 -33.00
N ASP A 124 1.20 4.40 -34.28
CA ASP A 124 2.05 4.90 -35.36
C ASP A 124 2.34 6.34 -34.97
N GLU A 125 3.50 6.58 -34.34
CA GLU A 125 3.83 7.91 -33.86
C GLU A 125 3.88 8.74 -35.13
N PRO A 126 3.00 9.75 -35.28
CA PRO A 126 3.31 10.75 -36.28
C PRO A 126 4.71 11.23 -35.92
N GLU A 127 5.64 11.26 -36.87
CA GLU A 127 7.06 11.64 -36.68
C GLU A 127 7.25 13.04 -36.02
N ASP A 128 6.15 13.72 -35.66
CA ASP A 128 6.05 15.04 -35.04
C ASP A 128 5.26 15.07 -33.71
N SER A 129 4.93 13.94 -33.05
CA SER A 129 4.43 14.01 -31.67
C SER A 129 5.59 14.26 -30.71
N GLU A 130 5.72 15.51 -30.25
CA GLU A 130 6.55 15.86 -29.09
C GLU A 130 6.14 14.98 -27.91
N GLN A 131 6.87 13.89 -27.68
CA GLN A 131 6.78 13.11 -26.46
C GLN A 131 7.15 14.06 -25.32
N GLU A 132 6.15 14.55 -24.57
CA GLU A 132 6.39 15.19 -23.27
C GLU A 132 6.95 14.10 -22.35
N GLU A 133 8.28 13.90 -22.41
CA GLU A 133 9.00 13.13 -21.40
C GLU A 133 8.64 13.72 -20.04
N LEU A 134 7.93 12.93 -19.22
CA LEU A 134 7.65 13.30 -17.84
C LEU A 134 8.98 13.63 -17.18
N SER A 135 9.08 14.84 -16.62
CA SER A 135 10.32 15.23 -15.96
C SER A 135 10.55 14.34 -14.74
N GLU A 136 11.81 14.24 -14.30
CA GLU A 136 12.15 13.55 -13.05
C GLU A 136 11.31 14.06 -11.86
N ASN A 137 10.92 15.34 -11.89
CA ASN A 137 10.05 15.94 -10.87
C ASN A 137 8.59 15.45 -10.97
N ASP A 138 8.09 15.22 -12.18
CA ASP A 138 6.73 14.71 -12.38
C ASP A 138 6.64 13.25 -11.94
N LEU A 139 7.66 12.45 -12.29
CA LEU A 139 7.81 11.07 -11.81
C LEU A 139 7.92 11.01 -10.28
N LEU A 140 8.72 11.90 -9.68
CA LEU A 140 8.83 12.01 -8.23
C LEU A 140 7.50 12.43 -7.59
N GLY A 141 6.78 13.37 -8.20
CA GLY A 141 5.47 13.81 -7.74
C GLY A 141 4.43 12.68 -7.75
N LEU A 142 4.39 11.88 -8.83
CA LEU A 142 3.53 10.71 -8.94
C LEU A 142 3.86 9.65 -7.89
N LEU A 143 5.15 9.29 -7.76
CA LEU A 143 5.62 8.33 -6.75
C LEU A 143 5.28 8.81 -5.33
N MET A 144 5.51 10.10 -5.05
CA MET A 144 5.15 10.69 -3.77
C MET A 144 3.64 10.58 -3.54
N GLY A 145 2.80 10.91 -4.53
CA GLY A 145 1.35 10.78 -4.44
C GLY A 145 0.90 9.37 -4.03
N GLU A 146 1.44 8.33 -4.67
CA GLU A 146 1.12 6.94 -4.35
C GLU A 146 1.54 6.56 -2.91
N PHE A 147 2.76 6.94 -2.48
CA PHE A 147 3.21 6.69 -1.11
C PHE A 147 2.32 7.40 -0.07
N GLN A 148 1.86 8.62 -0.37
CA GLN A 148 0.95 9.34 0.51
C GLN A 148 -0.38 8.59 0.71
N VAL A 149 -0.95 8.02 -0.36
CA VAL A 149 -2.17 7.22 -0.29
C VAL A 149 -1.97 5.98 0.58
N LEU A 150 -0.88 5.24 0.36
CA LEU A 150 -0.58 4.03 1.12
C LEU A 150 -0.38 4.31 2.61
N TRP A 151 0.44 5.31 2.95
CA TRP A 151 0.68 5.67 4.34
C TRP A 151 -0.58 6.18 5.04
N ARG A 152 -1.40 6.94 4.32
CA ARG A 152 -2.70 7.39 4.82
C ARG A 152 -3.59 6.20 5.16
N GLN A 153 -3.73 5.25 4.25
CA GLN A 153 -4.52 4.03 4.47
C GLN A 153 -4.00 3.24 5.68
N GLU A 154 -2.68 3.12 5.84
CA GLU A 154 -2.07 2.43 6.98
C GLU A 154 -2.52 3.06 8.31
N ILE A 155 -2.48 4.39 8.42
CA ILE A 155 -2.89 5.11 9.64
C ILE A 155 -4.40 5.11 9.84
N GLU A 156 -5.20 5.27 8.79
CA GLU A 156 -6.67 5.22 8.88
C GLU A 156 -7.16 3.84 9.34
N ASN A 157 -6.45 2.77 8.99
CA ASN A 157 -6.75 1.41 9.43
C ASN A 157 -6.31 1.11 10.87
N VAL A 158 -5.59 2.03 11.53
CA VAL A 158 -5.24 1.86 12.94
C VAL A 158 -6.50 1.92 13.81
N LEU A 159 -6.95 0.76 14.25
CA LEU A 159 -8.12 0.62 15.14
C LEU A 159 -7.97 1.48 16.41
N MET A 160 -8.85 2.47 16.53
CA MET A 160 -9.01 3.28 17.74
C MET A 160 -10.36 2.99 18.38
N ARG A 161 -10.35 2.64 19.66
CA ARG A 161 -11.59 2.43 20.42
C ARG A 161 -12.12 3.78 20.89
N PRO A 162 -13.45 4.01 20.87
CA PRO A 162 -14.07 5.09 21.65
C PRO A 162 -13.58 4.97 23.09
N ASN A 163 -13.06 6.04 23.68
CA ASN A 163 -12.39 6.08 25.01
C ASN A 163 -10.91 5.65 25.06
N THR A 164 -10.21 5.62 23.93
CA THR A 164 -8.75 5.51 23.94
C THR A 164 -8.14 6.71 24.67
N ARG A 165 -7.22 6.48 25.62
CA ARG A 165 -6.54 7.57 26.34
C ARG A 165 -5.77 8.44 25.35
N LEU A 166 -5.80 9.76 25.53
CA LEU A 166 -5.14 10.73 24.64
C LEU A 166 -3.67 10.39 24.37
N LYS A 167 -2.91 10.06 25.43
CA LYS A 167 -1.51 9.63 25.29
C LYS A 167 -1.35 8.39 24.40
N THR A 168 -2.27 7.44 24.46
CA THR A 168 -2.27 6.24 23.62
C THR A 168 -2.61 6.59 22.18
N ALA A 169 -3.59 7.47 21.95
CA ALA A 169 -3.92 7.96 20.62
C ALA A 169 -2.74 8.70 19.96
N LEU A 170 -2.10 9.62 20.69
CA LEU A 170 -0.93 10.36 20.21
C LEU A 170 0.25 9.44 19.86
N ASN A 171 0.45 8.34 20.60
CA ASN A 171 1.50 7.37 20.29
C ASN A 171 1.29 6.63 18.97
N LYS A 172 0.06 6.62 18.43
CA LYS A 172 -0.26 6.02 17.13
C LYS A 172 -0.06 6.97 15.95
N LEU A 173 0.11 8.27 16.20
CA LEU A 173 0.27 9.26 15.13
C LEU A 173 1.69 9.27 14.55
N PRO A 174 1.87 9.54 13.25
CA PRO A 174 3.19 9.76 12.66
C PRO A 174 4.02 10.83 13.39
N SER A 175 5.34 10.65 13.43
CA SER A 175 6.24 11.56 14.17
C SER A 175 6.24 12.99 13.62
N HIS A 176 6.05 13.15 12.31
CA HIS A 176 5.99 14.46 11.66
C HIS A 176 4.67 15.18 11.96
N TRP A 177 3.54 14.46 12.11
CA TRP A 177 2.29 15.06 12.60
C TRP A 177 2.45 15.56 14.04
N LEU A 178 3.07 14.78 14.92
CA LEU A 178 3.35 15.24 16.29
C LEU A 178 4.23 16.50 16.30
N GLN A 179 5.19 16.60 15.37
CA GLN A 179 6.01 17.79 15.21
C GLN A 179 5.18 18.99 14.74
N GLY A 180 4.34 18.83 13.72
CA GLY A 180 3.45 19.88 13.23
C GLY A 180 2.49 20.40 14.30
N ILE A 181 1.89 19.49 15.09
CA ILE A 181 1.05 19.86 16.24
C ILE A 181 1.85 20.66 17.27
N CYS A 182 3.06 20.22 17.62
CA CYS A 182 3.91 20.95 18.55
C CYS A 182 4.25 22.35 18.04
N GLN A 183 4.59 22.50 16.75
CA GLN A 183 4.88 23.80 16.14
C GLN A 183 3.68 24.74 16.21
N GLN A 184 2.48 24.26 15.84
CA GLN A 184 1.25 25.07 15.86
C GLN A 184 0.86 25.53 17.26
N ILE A 185 1.19 24.75 18.29
CA ILE A 185 0.90 25.06 19.70
C ILE A 185 2.00 25.95 20.32
N GLY A 186 3.12 26.17 19.63
CA GLY A 186 4.26 26.95 20.12
C GLY A 186 5.23 26.17 21.01
N MET A 187 5.29 24.85 20.85
CA MET A 187 6.18 23.95 21.59
C MET A 187 7.40 23.59 20.74
N GLU A 188 8.39 24.47 20.72
CA GLU A 188 9.64 24.24 20.02
C GLU A 188 10.70 23.56 20.90
N GLY A 189 11.69 22.92 20.29
CA GLY A 189 12.86 22.37 20.98
C GLY A 189 12.69 20.98 21.62
N LEU A 190 11.53 20.33 21.48
CA LEU A 190 11.33 18.95 21.93
C LEU A 190 12.05 17.97 21.00
N LYS A 191 13.07 17.29 21.52
CA LYS A 191 13.98 16.44 20.73
C LYS A 191 13.39 15.05 20.48
N ASN A 192 12.64 14.50 21.44
CA ASN A 192 12.29 13.08 21.45
C ASN A 192 10.78 12.89 21.29
N ARG A 193 10.35 11.87 20.53
CA ARG A 193 8.93 11.53 20.35
C ARG A 193 8.18 11.36 21.69
N LYS A 194 8.81 10.68 22.65
CA LYS A 194 8.24 10.43 23.98
C LYS A 194 7.94 11.73 24.74
N GLU A 195 8.82 12.72 24.62
CA GLU A 195 8.64 14.04 25.25
C GLU A 195 7.50 14.81 24.59
N ARG A 196 7.43 14.80 23.24
CA ARG A 196 6.32 15.40 22.49
C ARG A 196 4.98 14.83 22.90
N VAL A 197 4.85 13.50 22.92
CA VAL A 197 3.62 12.82 23.33
C VAL A 197 3.24 13.16 24.77
N GLN A 198 4.20 13.19 25.69
CA GLN A 198 3.94 13.53 27.09
C GLN A 198 3.43 14.96 27.24
N LYS A 199 4.12 15.93 26.62
CA LYS A 199 3.74 17.35 26.70
C LYS A 199 2.40 17.62 26.03
N LEU A 200 2.16 17.05 24.86
CA LEU A 200 0.87 17.16 24.17
C LEU A 200 -0.27 16.59 25.02
N ALA A 201 -0.06 15.45 25.68
CA ALA A 201 -1.07 14.85 26.56
C ALA A 201 -1.39 15.71 27.80
N GLU A 202 -0.43 16.51 28.29
CA GLU A 202 -0.61 17.44 29.40
C GLU A 202 -1.32 18.73 28.97
N THR A 203 -1.04 19.23 27.77
CA THR A 203 -1.48 20.57 27.34
C THR A 203 -2.78 20.57 26.55
N LEU A 204 -3.00 19.60 25.66
CA LEU A 204 -4.20 19.56 24.81
C LEU A 204 -5.53 19.59 25.57
N PRO A 205 -5.68 18.96 26.77
CA PRO A 205 -6.94 19.03 27.52
C PRO A 205 -7.27 20.41 28.10
N GLY A 206 -6.36 21.39 28.06
CA GLY A 206 -6.59 22.71 28.62
C GLY A 206 -7.57 23.54 27.79
N ASN A 207 -8.57 24.14 28.44
CA ASN A 207 -9.61 24.95 27.77
C ASN A 207 -9.03 26.08 26.92
N GLU A 208 -8.03 26.81 27.41
CA GLU A 208 -7.37 27.88 26.65
C GLU A 208 -6.70 27.34 25.37
N THR A 209 -6.13 26.14 25.44
CA THR A 209 -5.49 25.50 24.27
C THR A 209 -6.56 25.06 23.27
N LEU A 210 -7.66 24.48 23.75
CA LEU A 210 -8.78 24.08 22.89
C LEU A 210 -9.44 25.29 22.23
N GLU A 211 -9.64 26.40 22.93
CA GLU A 211 -10.17 27.64 22.32
C GLU A 211 -9.23 28.18 21.25
N ARG A 212 -7.93 28.22 21.52
CA ARG A 212 -6.92 28.65 20.55
C ARG A 212 -6.88 27.76 19.30
N ILE A 213 -7.13 26.46 19.46
CA ILE A 213 -7.22 25.52 18.33
C ILE A 213 -8.57 25.66 17.61
N TRP A 214 -9.67 25.88 18.34
CA TRP A 214 -11.02 25.89 17.79
C TRP A 214 -11.36 27.14 16.99
N LEU A 215 -10.92 28.32 17.46
CA LEU A 215 -11.26 29.61 16.84
C LEU A 215 -10.79 29.75 15.38
N PRO A 216 -9.57 29.33 15.00
CA PRO A 216 -9.09 29.42 13.62
C PRO A 216 -9.72 28.41 12.66
N ILE A 217 -10.43 27.39 13.16
CA ILE A 217 -10.99 26.34 12.29
C ILE A 217 -12.10 26.95 11.40
N PRO A 218 -12.08 26.71 10.08
CA PRO A 218 -13.14 27.14 9.18
C PRO A 218 -14.53 26.68 9.62
N GLY A 219 -15.56 27.48 9.32
CA GLY A 219 -16.95 27.17 9.66
C GLY A 219 -17.38 25.75 9.27
N PRO A 220 -17.18 25.32 8.01
CA PRO A 220 -17.53 23.96 7.58
C PRO A 220 -16.84 22.87 8.41
N SER A 221 -15.55 23.02 8.70
CA SER A 221 -14.80 22.06 9.51
C SER A 221 -15.31 22.00 10.96
N ARG A 222 -15.73 23.14 11.53
CA ARG A 222 -16.38 23.18 12.86
C ARG A 222 -17.74 22.48 12.85
N GLU A 223 -18.52 22.58 11.79
CA GLU A 223 -19.79 21.85 11.65
C GLU A 223 -19.57 20.34 11.63
N VAL A 224 -18.58 19.87 10.88
CA VAL A 224 -18.18 18.45 10.86
C VAL A 224 -17.79 17.98 12.25
N LEU A 225 -16.91 18.72 12.94
CA LEU A 225 -16.48 18.36 14.31
C LEU A 225 -17.64 18.36 15.30
N ARG A 226 -18.53 19.37 15.23
CA ARG A 226 -19.72 19.44 16.07
C ARG A 226 -20.62 18.23 15.84
N TRP A 227 -20.83 17.86 14.58
CA TRP A 227 -21.63 16.70 14.21
C TRP A 227 -21.05 15.40 14.79
N ILE A 228 -19.74 15.18 14.65
CA ILE A 228 -19.06 14.01 15.22
C ILE A 228 -19.19 13.97 16.75
N LEU A 229 -18.86 15.08 17.42
CA LEU A 229 -18.77 15.14 18.88
C LEU A 229 -20.15 15.11 19.55
N MET A 230 -21.15 15.80 19.00
CA MET A 230 -22.45 15.98 19.65
C MET A 230 -23.51 14.98 19.17
N GLU A 231 -23.56 14.68 17.87
CA GLU A 231 -24.60 13.81 17.31
C GLU A 231 -24.16 12.34 17.18
N ARG A 232 -22.85 12.07 17.22
CA ARG A 232 -22.28 10.73 17.00
C ARG A 232 -21.40 10.25 18.16
N GLU A 233 -21.54 10.86 19.32
CA GLU A 233 -20.82 10.48 20.55
C GLU A 233 -19.28 10.41 20.36
N GLY A 234 -18.74 11.26 19.48
CA GLY A 234 -17.30 11.35 19.21
C GLY A 234 -16.77 10.34 18.21
N TRP A 235 -17.62 9.61 17.47
CA TRP A 235 -17.17 8.63 16.50
C TRP A 235 -18.01 8.61 15.21
N ALA A 236 -17.35 8.58 14.04
CA ALA A 236 -18.01 8.40 12.75
C ALA A 236 -17.09 7.68 11.76
N THR A 237 -17.65 6.95 10.80
CA THR A 237 -16.88 6.39 9.68
C THR A 237 -16.72 7.41 8.57
N ILE A 238 -15.66 7.26 7.76
CA ILE A 238 -15.43 8.09 6.57
C ILE A 238 -16.65 8.07 5.65
N GLN A 239 -17.26 6.90 5.41
CA GLN A 239 -18.46 6.78 4.59
C GLN A 239 -19.64 7.66 5.09
N HIS A 240 -19.83 7.75 6.41
CA HIS A 240 -20.87 8.61 6.98
C HIS A 240 -20.54 10.10 6.79
N LEU A 241 -19.26 10.48 6.92
CA LEU A 241 -18.80 11.83 6.67
C LEU A 241 -19.00 12.19 5.19
N SER A 242 -18.56 11.32 4.28
CA SER A 242 -18.68 11.56 2.84
C SER A 242 -20.12 11.71 2.37
N LYS A 243 -21.03 10.91 2.94
CA LYS A 243 -22.46 11.00 2.63
C LYS A 243 -23.08 12.33 3.08
N LYS A 244 -22.60 12.94 4.16
CA LYS A 244 -23.20 14.15 4.76
C LYS A 244 -22.53 15.44 4.28
N PHE A 245 -21.21 15.43 4.13
CA PHE A 245 -20.42 16.64 3.87
C PHE A 245 -19.70 16.62 2.51
N GLY A 246 -19.83 15.55 1.73
CA GLY A 246 -19.18 15.39 0.43
C GLY A 246 -17.90 14.55 0.49
N PRO A 247 -17.40 14.08 -0.66
CA PRO A 247 -16.22 13.21 -0.72
C PRO A 247 -14.97 13.93 -0.20
N ASP A 248 -14.06 13.15 0.37
CA ASP A 248 -12.78 13.64 0.89
C ASP A 248 -11.73 13.64 -0.23
N SER A 249 -11.73 14.70 -1.04
CA SER A 249 -10.91 14.81 -2.24
C SER A 249 -9.61 15.61 -2.06
N ASP A 250 -9.30 16.12 -0.86
CA ASP A 250 -8.27 17.15 -0.65
C ASP A 250 -7.42 16.96 0.63
N THR A 251 -7.19 15.71 1.05
CA THR A 251 -6.35 15.40 2.21
C THR A 251 -5.09 14.65 1.80
N THR A 252 -3.98 15.38 1.74
CA THR A 252 -2.63 14.84 1.56
C THR A 252 -2.08 14.27 2.89
N TRP A 253 -1.11 13.35 2.79
CA TRP A 253 -0.46 12.77 3.97
C TRP A 253 0.37 13.79 4.76
N TRP A 254 0.96 14.74 4.03
CA TRP A 254 1.78 15.78 4.60
C TRP A 254 0.90 16.95 5.02
N TRP A 255 0.64 17.04 6.33
CA TRP A 255 -0.10 18.15 6.94
C TRP A 255 0.52 19.56 6.70
N ASN A 256 1.71 19.62 6.08
CA ASN A 256 2.43 20.85 5.78
C ASN A 256 2.30 21.31 4.31
N GLU A 257 1.69 20.52 3.43
CA GLU A 257 1.45 20.92 2.04
C GLU A 257 0.15 21.72 1.97
N GLY A 258 0.24 23.00 2.35
CA GLY A 258 -0.90 23.91 2.42
C GLY A 258 -0.61 25.22 3.16
N GLN A 259 0.61 25.45 3.64
CA GLN A 259 1.07 26.77 4.06
C GLN A 259 1.83 27.44 2.91
N VAL A 260 1.06 27.93 1.93
CA VAL A 260 1.46 29.04 1.04
C VAL A 260 0.47 30.16 1.26
#